data_AF-A0A2D6MFN5-F1
#
_entry.id   AF-A0A2D6MFN5-F1
#
_cell.length_a   1.000
_cell.length_b   1.000
_cell.length_c   1.000
_cell.angle_alpha   90.00
_cell.angle_beta   90.00
_cell.angle_gamma   90.00
#
_symmetry.space_group_name_H-M   'P 1'
#
loop_
_entity.id
_entity.type
_entity.pdbx_description
1 polymer ?
#
loop_
_entity_poly.entity_id
_entity_poly.type
_entity_poly.pdbx_seq_one_letter_code
_entity_poly.pdbx_strand_id
1 'polypeptide(L)' 'MKILISLILLLCSCNKYQVVQEVRVNMYHLHHPTKGVEVIITEDSLKVGEWYNLKRLNIIEL' A
#
# COMPACT_ATOMS: atom_id res chain seq x y z
N MET A 1 -10.85 20.00 24.82
CA MET A 1 -10.48 19.94 23.38
C MET A 1 -9.25 19.10 23.05
N LYS A 2 -8.22 18.98 23.92
CA LYS A 2 -7.00 18.20 23.59
C LYS A 2 -7.25 16.68 23.41
N ILE A 3 -8.21 16.10 24.13
CA ILE A 3 -8.55 14.67 24.06
C ILE A 3 -9.19 14.29 22.71
N LEU A 4 -10.02 15.18 22.14
CA LEU A 4 -10.73 14.92 20.89
C LEU A 4 -9.77 14.81 19.69
N ILE A 5 -8.67 15.58 19.70
CA ILE A 5 -7.66 15.60 18.64
C ILE A 5 -6.84 14.29 18.65
N SER A 6 -6.53 13.75 19.83
CA SER A 6 -5.81 12.47 19.93
C SER A 6 -6.64 11.28 19.42
N LEU A 7 -7.97 11.33 19.58
CA LEU A 7 -8.87 10.28 19.08
C LEU A 7 -8.95 10.28 17.54
N ILE A 8 -8.91 11.45 16.91
CA ILE A 8 -8.96 11.59 15.45
C ILE A 8 -7.67 11.06 14.79
N LEU A 9 -6.51 11.26 15.43
CA LEU A 9 -5.21 10.81 14.91
C LEU A 9 -5.07 9.27 14.90
N LEU A 10 -5.77 8.55 15.78
CA LEU A 10 -5.73 7.08 15.85
C LEU A 10 -6.47 6.40 14.68
N LEU A 11 -7.39 7.08 14.01
CA LEU A 11 -8.17 6.51 12.90
C LEU A 11 -7.45 6.59 11.55
N CYS A 12 -6.37 7.35 11.44
CA CYS A 12 -5.59 7.50 10.21
C CYS A 12 -4.49 6.44 10.09
N SER A 13 -4.80 5.16 10.30
CA SER A 13 -3.93 4.07 9.86
C SER A 13 -3.97 3.99 8.32
N CYS A 14 -3.19 4.84 7.68
CA CYS A 14 -2.99 4.82 6.25
C CYS A 14 -2.07 3.63 5.93
N ASN A 15 -2.64 2.45 5.67
CA ASN A 15 -1.88 1.30 5.17
C ASN A 15 -1.35 1.63 3.77
N LYS A 16 -0.12 2.14 3.72
CA LYS A 16 0.60 2.47 2.49
C LYS A 16 1.70 1.46 2.27
N TYR A 17 1.85 1.03 1.04
CA TYR A 17 2.81 0.06 0.58
C TYR A 17 3.70 0.72 -0.47
N GLN A 18 5.01 0.58 -0.32
CA GLN A 18 5.96 1.11 -1.29
C GLN A 18 6.24 0.07 -2.37
N VAL A 19 6.22 0.46 -3.63
CA VAL A 19 6.63 -0.43 -4.74
C VAL A 19 8.15 -0.54 -4.73
N VAL A 20 8.65 -1.74 -4.54
CA VAL A 20 10.09 -2.01 -4.49
C VAL A 20 10.60 -2.45 -5.85
N GLN A 21 9.82 -3.26 -6.57
CA GLN A 21 10.24 -3.84 -7.83
C GLN A 21 9.03 -4.31 -8.65
N GLU A 22 9.11 -4.20 -9.97
CA GLU A 22 8.24 -4.93 -10.90
C GLU A 22 8.86 -6.30 -11.18
N VAL A 23 8.13 -7.37 -10.85
CA VAL A 23 8.60 -8.76 -10.99
C VAL A 23 8.35 -9.25 -12.40
N ARG A 24 7.15 -8.97 -12.93
CA ARG A 24 6.66 -9.25 -14.28
C ARG A 24 5.63 -8.18 -14.63
N VAL A 25 5.22 -8.12 -15.90
CA VAL A 25 4.14 -7.23 -16.35
C VAL A 25 2.94 -7.37 -15.41
N ASN A 26 2.50 -6.26 -14.84
CA ASN A 26 1.37 -6.15 -13.91
C ASN A 26 1.57 -6.87 -12.55
N MET A 27 2.79 -7.31 -12.22
CA MET A 27 3.12 -7.99 -10.97
C MET A 27 4.22 -7.24 -10.22
N TYR A 28 3.91 -6.80 -8.99
CA TYR A 28 4.78 -5.89 -8.23
C TYR A 28 5.09 -6.44 -6.84
N HIS A 29 6.33 -6.25 -6.40
CA HIS A 29 6.75 -6.37 -5.01
C HIS A 29 6.46 -5.06 -4.28
N LEU A 30 5.65 -5.15 -3.24
CA LEU A 30 5.29 -4.07 -2.36
C LEU A 30 5.88 -4.31 -0.97
N HIS A 31 6.37 -3.26 -0.32
CA HIS A 31 6.85 -3.32 1.06
C HIS A 31 5.97 -2.47 1.99
N HIS A 32 5.55 -3.05 3.10
CA HIS A 32 4.88 -2.38 4.20
C HIS A 32 5.78 -2.34 5.43
N PRO A 33 5.95 -1.18 6.10
CA PRO A 33 6.85 -1.02 7.24
C PRO A 33 6.64 -2.03 8.38
N THR A 34 5.40 -2.46 8.62
CA THR A 34 5.06 -3.38 9.72
C THR A 34 4.65 -4.78 9.28
N LYS A 35 4.32 -4.99 8.00
CA LYS A 35 3.83 -6.28 7.50
C LYS A 35 4.85 -7.01 6.62
N GLY A 36 5.92 -6.34 6.21
CA GLY A 36 6.95 -6.91 5.35
C GLY A 36 6.61 -6.78 3.87
N VAL A 37 7.03 -7.75 3.07
CA VAL A 37 6.88 -7.72 1.61
C VAL A 37 5.65 -8.51 1.18
N GLU A 38 4.86 -7.93 0.28
CA GLU A 38 3.70 -8.55 -0.38
C GLU A 38 3.90 -8.50 -1.90
N VAL A 39 3.47 -9.55 -2.61
CA VAL A 39 3.47 -9.58 -4.07
C VAL A 39 2.03 -9.44 -4.52
N ILE A 40 1.75 -8.48 -5.40
CA ILE A 40 0.41 -8.29 -5.95
C ILE A 40 0.42 -8.31 -7.47
N ILE A 41 -0.73 -8.64 -8.03
CA ILE A 41 -1.02 -8.48 -9.46
C ILE A 41 -2.09 -7.40 -9.58
N THR A 42 -1.86 -6.38 -10.41
CA THR A 42 -2.83 -5.30 -10.63
C THR A 42 -2.74 -4.80 -12.07
N GLU A 43 -3.88 -4.43 -12.66
CA GLU A 43 -3.92 -3.76 -13.97
C GLU A 43 -3.41 -2.31 -13.89
N ASP A 44 -3.35 -1.75 -12.68
CA ASP A 44 -2.87 -0.38 -12.47
C ASP A 44 -1.35 -0.31 -12.73
N SER A 45 -0.91 0.72 -13.47
CA SER A 45 0.52 0.99 -13.63
C SER A 45 1.09 1.60 -12.34
N LEU A 46 1.92 0.82 -11.65
CA LEU A 46 2.60 1.25 -10.44
C LEU A 46 4.03 1.69 -10.74
N LYS A 47 4.50 2.76 -10.07
CA LYS A 47 5.87 3.23 -10.20
C LYS A 47 6.73 2.74 -9.04
N VAL A 48 7.90 2.19 -9.35
CA VAL A 48 8.90 1.82 -8.33
C VAL A 48 9.31 3.04 -7.51
N GLY A 49 9.40 2.87 -6.19
CA GLY A 49 9.71 3.92 -5.21
C GLY A 49 8.49 4.67 -4.66
N GLU A 50 7.36 4.63 -5.36
CA GLU A 50 6.12 5.31 -4.96
C GLU A 50 5.29 4.50 -3.95
N TRP A 51 4.44 5.20 -3.22
CA TRP A 51 3.60 4.64 -2.16
C TRP A 51 2.13 4.59 -2.57
N TYR A 52 1.53 3.41 -2.45
CA TYR A 52 0.13 3.16 -2.82
C TYR A 52 -0.65 2.55 -1.67
N ASN A 53 -1.96 2.76 -1.66
CA ASN A 53 -2.85 2.10 -0.71
C ASN A 53 -3.47 0.89 -1.41
N LEU A 54 -3.20 -0.32 -0.92
CA LEU A 54 -3.74 -1.57 -1.49
C LEU A 54 -5.26 -1.53 -1.64
N LYS A 55 -5.99 -0.90 -0.71
CA LYS A 55 -7.47 -0.80 -0.76
C LYS A 55 -7.99 0.02 -1.96
N ARG A 56 -7.11 0.76 -2.63
CA ARG A 56 -7.45 1.59 -3.80
C ARG A 56 -6.91 1.02 -5.12
N LEU A 57 -6.17 -0.09 -5.07
CA LEU A 57 -5.63 -0.73 -6.26
C LEU A 57 -6.61 -1.79 -6.76
N ASN A 58 -6.70 -1.94 -8.08
CA ASN A 58 -7.47 -2.97 -8.75
C ASN A 58 -6.68 -4.29 -8.76
N ILE A 59 -6.55 -4.90 -7.59
CA ILE A 59 -5.81 -6.15 -7.41
C ILE A 59 -6.59 -7.29 -8.06
N ILE A 60 -5.93 -8.05 -8.92
CA ILE A 60 -6.45 -9.29 -9.48
C ILE A 60 -6.09 -10.41 -8.49
N GLU A 61 -7.06 -10.91 -7.74
CA GLU A 61 -6.89 -12.12 -6.93
C GLU A 61 -6.80 -13.34 -7.87
N LEU A 62 -5.79 -14.19 -7.65
CA LEU A 62 -5.62 -15.48 -8.33
C LEU A 62 -6.51 -16.55 -7.71
#